data_AF-A0A958T5D1-F1
#
_entry.id   AF-A0A958T5D1-F1
#
_cell.length_a   1.000
_cell.length_b   1.000
_cell.length_c   1.000
_cell.angle_alpha   90.00
_cell.angle_beta   90.00
_cell.angle_gamma   90.00
#
_symmetry.space_group_name_H-M   'P 1'
#
loop_
_entity.id
_entity.type
_entity.pdbx_description
1 polymer ?
#
loop_
_entity_poly.entity_id
_entity_poly.type
_entity_poly.pdbx_seq_one_letter_code
_entity_poly.pdbx_strand_id
1 'polypeptide(L)'
;GMISGATGALAVVMVHLVAEGNDMGAAGENLGLYYLFATVILMGIIQMLAGVFKLGKFVRLIPHPVMMGFVNGLAIVIFLAQLKLFPKEYDANFWLMLALVGLTMLIMWGLPKIKKLSKLPEALIGILIVSAIVIFGNLEVATVGSFIREGGGEGLKGGLPTFQWDIFNKVPFTWETLRFIGPYA
;
A
#
# COMPACT_ATOMS: atom_id res chain seq x y z
N GLY A 1 -10.52 -7.31 20.03
CA GLY A 1 -9.74 -6.05 20.00
C GLY A 1 -9.70 -5.54 18.57
N MET A 2 -9.53 -4.24 18.35
CA MET A 2 -9.28 -3.68 17.02
C MET A 2 -7.80 -3.79 16.69
N ILE A 3 -7.47 -4.20 15.48
CA ILE A 3 -6.10 -4.21 14.95
C ILE A 3 -5.94 -2.94 14.12
N SER A 4 -5.01 -2.07 14.49
CA SER A 4 -4.65 -0.89 13.71
C SER A 4 -3.37 -1.17 12.94
N GLY A 5 -3.37 -0.90 11.64
CA GLY A 5 -2.24 -1.10 10.74
C GLY A 5 -2.43 -0.29 9.45
N ALA A 6 -1.45 -0.33 8.56
CA ALA A 6 -1.55 0.31 7.25
C ALA A 6 -2.67 -0.35 6.43
N THR A 7 -3.68 0.42 6.03
CA THR A 7 -4.81 -0.07 5.22
C THR A 7 -4.64 0.32 3.77
N GLY A 8 -5.19 -0.48 2.85
CA GLY A 8 -5.22 -0.14 1.42
C GLY A 8 -5.94 1.17 1.12
N ALA A 9 -6.92 1.55 1.95
CA ALA A 9 -7.66 2.81 1.84
C ALA A 9 -6.76 4.03 1.95
N LEU A 10 -5.84 4.04 2.92
CA LEU A 10 -4.85 5.08 3.07
C LEU A 10 -3.85 5.05 1.91
N ALA A 11 -3.34 3.87 1.54
CA ALA A 11 -2.34 3.74 0.48
C ALA A 11 -2.82 4.32 -0.86
N VAL A 12 -4.06 4.05 -1.28
CA VAL A 12 -4.61 4.54 -2.56
C VAL A 12 -4.67 6.06 -2.62
N VAL A 13 -5.02 6.71 -1.51
CA VAL A 13 -5.10 8.18 -1.42
C VAL A 13 -3.70 8.79 -1.42
N MET A 14 -2.77 8.18 -0.68
CA MET A 14 -1.41 8.68 -0.52
C MET A 14 -0.55 8.57 -1.78
N VAL A 15 -0.85 7.64 -2.70
CA VAL A 15 -0.13 7.55 -3.98
C VAL A 15 -0.26 8.85 -4.79
N HIS A 16 -1.43 9.48 -4.78
CA HIS A 16 -1.63 10.73 -5.51
C HIS A 16 -0.90 11.89 -4.84
N LEU A 17 -1.00 12.01 -3.51
CA LEU A 17 -0.25 13.00 -2.73
C LEU A 17 1.26 12.92 -2.99
N VAL A 18 1.83 11.72 -2.98
CA VAL A 18 3.27 11.53 -3.20
C VAL A 18 3.67 11.90 -4.62
N ALA A 19 2.85 11.56 -5.62
CA ALA A 19 3.11 11.93 -7.01
C ALA A 19 3.09 13.46 -7.18
N GLU A 20 2.02 14.12 -6.74
CA GLU A 20 1.88 15.58 -6.85
C GLU A 20 2.94 16.33 -6.03
N GLY A 21 3.24 15.83 -4.82
CA GLY A 21 4.28 16.40 -3.97
C GLY A 21 5.70 16.24 -4.52
N ASN A 22 5.95 15.22 -5.36
CA ASN A 22 7.22 15.10 -6.08
C ASN A 22 7.31 16.12 -7.22
N ASP A 23 6.21 16.42 -7.89
CA ASP A 23 6.14 17.40 -8.99
C ASP A 23 6.32 18.85 -8.51
N MET A 24 5.98 19.14 -7.24
CA MET A 24 6.24 20.44 -6.61
C MET A 24 7.73 20.68 -6.30
N GLY A 25 8.56 19.65 -6.44
CA GLY A 25 9.98 19.67 -6.12
C GLY A 25 10.90 19.65 -7.34
N ALA A 26 12.19 19.85 -7.09
CA ALA A 26 13.21 19.51 -8.09
C ALA A 26 13.35 17.98 -8.22
N ALA A 27 13.61 17.51 -9.44
CA ALA A 27 13.81 16.09 -9.72
C ALA A 27 14.93 15.50 -8.84
N GLY A 28 14.60 14.44 -8.09
CA GLY A 28 15.54 13.73 -7.20
C GLY A 28 15.45 14.11 -5.72
N GLU A 29 14.68 15.14 -5.35
CA GLU A 29 14.52 15.51 -3.93
C GLU A 29 13.53 14.62 -3.16
N ASN A 30 12.69 13.86 -3.87
CA ASN A 30 11.65 13.00 -3.30
C ASN A 30 10.73 13.75 -2.30
N LEU A 31 10.39 14.99 -2.64
CA LEU A 31 9.57 15.88 -1.81
C LEU A 31 8.21 15.27 -1.45
N GLY A 32 7.64 14.42 -2.31
CA GLY A 32 6.41 13.69 -2.05
C GLY A 32 6.46 12.80 -0.80
N LEU A 33 7.62 12.22 -0.47
CA LEU A 33 7.80 11.46 0.77
C LEU A 33 7.71 12.36 2.01
N TYR A 34 8.31 13.55 1.94
CA TYR A 34 8.25 14.50 3.06
C TYR A 34 6.85 15.08 3.23
N TYR A 35 6.15 15.37 2.13
CA TYR A 35 4.74 15.74 2.18
C TYR A 35 3.87 14.64 2.77
N LEU A 36 4.10 13.36 2.42
CA LEU A 36 3.43 12.22 3.05
C LEU A 36 3.60 12.22 4.57
N PHE A 37 4.81 12.41 5.07
CA PHE A 37 5.05 12.46 6.52
C PHE A 37 4.35 13.66 7.17
N ALA A 38 4.42 14.83 6.56
CA ALA A 38 3.71 16.03 7.04
C ALA A 38 2.19 15.79 7.11
N THR A 39 1.60 15.19 6.07
CA THR A 39 0.18 14.82 6.01
C THR A 39 -0.20 13.84 7.12
N VAL A 40 0.60 12.79 7.35
CA VAL A 40 0.31 11.79 8.41
C VAL A 40 0.36 12.42 9.80
N ILE A 41 1.30 13.34 10.04
CA ILE A 41 1.37 14.10 11.30
C ILE A 41 0.11 14.97 11.47
N LEU A 42 -0.27 15.72 10.42
CA LEU A 42 -1.47 16.56 10.43
C LEU A 42 -2.73 15.73 10.67
N MET A 43 -2.88 14.59 9.97
CA MET A 43 -3.96 13.62 10.14
C MET A 43 -4.05 13.17 11.60
N GLY A 44 -2.91 12.81 12.21
CA GLY A 44 -2.85 12.43 13.63
C GLY A 44 -3.33 13.54 14.57
N ILE A 45 -2.94 14.79 14.30
CA ILE A 45 -3.41 15.96 15.06
C ILE A 45 -4.93 16.13 14.92
N ILE A 46 -5.46 16.07 13.70
CA ILE A 46 -6.91 16.18 13.43
C ILE A 46 -7.67 15.05 14.15
N GLN A 47 -7.18 13.82 14.08
CA GLN A 47 -7.76 12.67 14.75
C GLN A 47 -7.77 12.81 16.28
N MET A 48 -6.67 13.30 16.88
CA MET A 48 -6.60 13.59 18.31
C MET A 48 -7.62 14.65 18.71
N LEU A 49 -7.73 15.75 17.96
CA LEU A 49 -8.72 16.80 18.20
C LEU A 49 -10.15 16.25 18.08
N ALA A 50 -10.44 15.48 17.03
CA ALA A 50 -11.75 14.84 16.85
C ALA A 50 -12.11 13.89 18.01
N GLY A 51 -11.10 13.20 18.57
CA GLY A 51 -11.24 12.38 19.77
C GLY A 51 -11.59 13.20 21.01
N VAL A 52 -10.84 14.30 21.27
CA VAL A 52 -11.08 15.21 22.40
C VAL A 52 -12.47 15.84 22.33
N PHE A 53 -12.90 16.29 21.15
CA PHE A 53 -14.22 16.89 20.93
C PHE A 53 -15.35 15.85 20.78
N LYS A 54 -15.06 14.54 20.90
CA LYS A 54 -16.03 13.44 20.77
C LYS A 54 -16.82 13.47 19.45
N LEU A 55 -16.15 13.88 18.37
CA LEU A 55 -16.75 13.97 17.03
C LEU A 55 -16.99 12.59 16.39
N GLY A 56 -16.46 11.51 16.97
CA GLY A 56 -16.65 10.14 16.47
C GLY A 56 -18.11 9.70 16.34
N LYS A 57 -19.05 10.33 17.07
CA LYS A 57 -20.49 10.06 16.91
C LYS A 57 -21.02 10.43 15.51
N PHE A 58 -20.39 11.40 14.85
CA PHE A 58 -20.80 11.89 13.52
C PHE A 58 -20.42 10.93 12.39
N VAL A 59 -19.46 10.03 12.62
CA VAL A 59 -19.10 8.98 11.63
C VAL A 59 -20.31 8.07 11.34
N ARG A 60 -21.26 7.95 12.28
CA ARG A 60 -22.51 7.20 12.07
C ARG A 60 -23.49 7.87 11.08
N LEU A 61 -23.26 9.14 10.73
CA LEU A 61 -24.08 9.86 9.75
C LEU A 61 -23.65 9.57 8.31
N ILE A 62 -22.53 8.86 8.10
CA ILE A 62 -22.05 8.52 6.76
C ILE A 62 -23.06 7.56 6.11
N PRO A 63 -23.67 7.93 4.97
CA PRO A 63 -24.64 7.09 4.30
C PRO A 63 -24.02 5.75 3.87
N HIS A 64 -24.76 4.66 4.05
CA HIS A 64 -24.35 3.33 3.60
C HIS A 64 -23.96 3.26 2.11
N PRO A 65 -24.66 3.96 1.17
CA PRO A 65 -24.25 3.99 -0.24
C PRO A 65 -22.82 4.51 -0.46
N VAL A 66 -22.38 5.50 0.33
CA VAL A 66 -21.03 6.08 0.19
C VAL A 66 -19.97 5.08 0.66
N MET A 67 -20.23 4.40 1.79
CA MET A 67 -19.31 3.37 2.29
C MET A 67 -19.17 2.20 1.32
N MET A 68 -20.29 1.72 0.76
CA MET A 68 -20.27 0.64 -0.24
C MET A 68 -19.58 1.07 -1.54
N GLY A 69 -19.85 2.29 -2.02
CA GLY A 69 -19.18 2.86 -3.19
C GLY A 69 -17.67 2.93 -3.00
N PHE A 70 -17.21 3.40 -1.83
CA PHE A 70 -15.80 3.49 -1.49
C PHE A 70 -15.11 2.12 -1.45
N VAL A 71 -15.70 1.13 -0.77
CA VAL A 71 -15.11 -0.22 -0.66
C VAL A 71 -15.04 -0.92 -2.01
N ASN A 72 -16.08 -0.78 -2.85
CA ASN A 72 -16.08 -1.32 -4.21
C ASN A 72 -15.02 -0.64 -5.09
N GLY A 73 -14.92 0.69 -5.02
CA GLY A 73 -13.87 1.45 -5.72
C GLY A 73 -12.47 1.01 -5.31
N LEU A 74 -12.24 0.85 -4.00
CA LEU A 74 -10.98 0.34 -3.46
C LEU A 74 -10.64 -1.05 -3.99
N ALA A 75 -11.62 -1.96 -4.05
CA ALA A 75 -11.41 -3.30 -4.58
C ALA A 75 -10.97 -3.27 -6.05
N ILE A 76 -11.59 -2.40 -6.87
CA ILE A 76 -11.22 -2.21 -8.28
C ILE A 76 -9.80 -1.64 -8.39
N VAL A 77 -9.46 -0.62 -7.60
CA VAL A 77 -8.12 -0.01 -7.65
C VAL A 77 -7.04 -1.03 -7.27
N ILE A 78 -7.26 -1.83 -6.23
CA ILE A 78 -6.32 -2.89 -5.85
C ILE A 78 -6.18 -3.92 -6.97
N PHE A 79 -7.30 -4.36 -7.56
CA PHE A 79 -7.29 -5.32 -8.67
C PHE A 79 -6.52 -4.79 -9.88
N LEU A 80 -6.79 -3.55 -10.31
CA LEU A 80 -6.08 -2.89 -11.40
C LEU A 80 -4.59 -2.71 -11.10
N ALA A 81 -4.23 -2.43 -9.85
CA ALA A 81 -2.83 -2.35 -9.44
C ALA A 81 -2.11 -3.70 -9.57
N GLN A 82 -2.79 -4.82 -9.28
CA GLN A 82 -2.19 -6.16 -9.46
C GLN A 82 -1.96 -6.50 -10.94
N LEU A 83 -2.84 -6.08 -11.85
CA LEU A 83 -2.67 -6.33 -13.29
C LEU A 83 -1.40 -5.68 -13.86
N LYS A 84 -0.94 -4.57 -13.28
CA LYS A 84 0.31 -3.90 -13.69
C LYS A 84 1.57 -4.71 -13.38
N LEU A 85 1.47 -5.74 -12.54
CA LEU A 85 2.58 -6.64 -12.21
C LEU A 85 2.75 -7.79 -13.20
N PHE A 86 1.78 -8.00 -14.10
CA PHE A 86 1.91 -9.02 -15.14
C PHE A 86 2.91 -8.56 -16.22
N PRO A 87 3.71 -9.48 -16.77
CA PRO A 87 4.54 -9.20 -17.94
C PRO A 87 3.68 -8.64 -19.09
N LYS A 88 4.18 -7.63 -19.79
CA LYS A 88 3.48 -6.99 -20.92
C LYS A 88 3.49 -7.86 -22.18
N GLU A 89 4.49 -8.71 -22.30
CA GLU A 89 4.65 -9.64 -23.41
C GLU A 89 3.96 -10.97 -23.06
N TYR A 90 3.22 -11.54 -24.02
CA TYR A 90 2.55 -12.83 -23.85
C TYR A 90 3.52 -14.00 -24.08
N ASP A 91 4.61 -14.01 -23.33
CA ASP A 91 5.70 -14.98 -23.42
C ASP A 91 5.57 -16.11 -22.38
N ALA A 92 6.62 -16.92 -22.23
CA ALA A 92 6.68 -17.97 -21.21
C ALA A 92 6.55 -17.41 -19.77
N ASN A 93 7.06 -16.20 -19.52
CA ASN A 93 7.01 -15.57 -18.21
C ASN A 93 5.60 -15.12 -17.84
N PHE A 94 4.81 -14.68 -18.82
CA PHE A 94 3.39 -14.38 -18.60
C PHE A 94 2.61 -15.62 -18.16
N TRP A 95 2.77 -16.74 -18.86
CA TRP A 95 2.09 -17.98 -18.52
C TRP A 95 2.54 -18.55 -17.18
N LEU A 96 3.83 -18.44 -16.87
CA LEU A 96 4.38 -18.85 -15.59
C LEU A 96 3.85 -17.99 -14.45
N MET A 97 3.80 -16.66 -14.61
CA MET A 97 3.17 -15.74 -13.65
C MET A 97 1.70 -16.11 -13.43
N LEU A 98 0.95 -16.36 -14.50
CA LEU A 98 -0.45 -16.77 -14.41
C LEU A 98 -0.61 -18.08 -13.65
N ALA A 99 0.27 -19.06 -13.87
CA ALA A 99 0.27 -20.33 -13.16
C ALA A 99 0.57 -20.16 -11.66
N LEU A 100 1.54 -19.31 -11.29
CA LEU A 100 1.86 -19.01 -9.89
C LEU A 100 0.73 -18.26 -9.17
N VAL A 101 0.09 -17.30 -9.85
CA VAL A 101 -1.10 -16.61 -9.33
C VAL A 101 -2.25 -17.59 -9.13
N GLY A 102 -2.52 -18.44 -10.13
CA GLY A 102 -3.54 -19.49 -10.05
C GLY A 102 -3.28 -20.46 -8.90
N LEU A 103 -2.02 -20.88 -8.72
CA LEU A 103 -1.61 -21.71 -7.59
C LEU A 103 -1.86 -21.01 -6.24
N THR A 104 -1.51 -19.73 -6.14
CA THR A 104 -1.75 -18.93 -4.92
C THR A 104 -3.24 -18.85 -4.60
N MET A 105 -4.08 -18.59 -5.61
CA MET A 105 -5.54 -18.56 -5.45
C MET A 105 -6.10 -19.93 -5.04
N LEU A 106 -5.58 -21.01 -5.63
CA LEU A 106 -5.96 -22.38 -5.30
C LEU A 106 -5.61 -22.72 -3.85
N ILE A 107 -4.43 -22.30 -3.36
CA ILE A 107 -4.05 -22.46 -1.94
C ILE A 107 -5.01 -21.67 -1.05
N MET A 108 -5.24 -20.38 -1.33
CA MET A 108 -6.13 -19.54 -0.52
C MET A 108 -7.57 -20.09 -0.46
N TRP A 109 -8.06 -20.67 -1.55
CA TRP A 109 -9.41 -21.23 -1.59
C TRP A 109 -9.50 -22.67 -1.04
N GLY A 110 -8.49 -23.50 -1.29
CA GLY A 110 -8.50 -24.93 -0.97
C GLY A 110 -8.06 -25.25 0.45
N LEU A 111 -7.05 -24.55 0.96
CA LEU A 111 -6.47 -24.79 2.28
C LEU A 111 -7.43 -24.57 3.46
N PRO A 112 -8.27 -23.51 3.51
CA PRO A 112 -9.19 -23.31 4.64
C PRO A 112 -10.24 -24.42 4.75
N LYS A 113 -10.48 -25.19 3.69
CA LYS A 113 -11.40 -26.35 3.71
C LYS A 113 -10.81 -27.57 4.43
N ILE A 114 -9.50 -27.57 4.70
CA ILE A 114 -8.80 -28.65 5.38
C ILE A 114 -8.77 -28.37 6.88
N LYS A 115 -9.60 -29.08 7.65
CA LYS A 115 -9.78 -28.88 9.11
C LYS A 115 -8.48 -28.96 9.95
N LYS A 116 -7.43 -29.62 9.44
CA LYS A 116 -6.13 -29.73 10.12
C LYS A 116 -5.26 -28.48 9.97
N LEU A 117 -5.43 -27.72 8.88
CA LEU A 117 -4.62 -26.54 8.55
C LEU A 117 -5.36 -25.22 8.78
N SER A 118 -6.63 -25.25 9.18
CA SER A 118 -7.48 -24.07 9.40
C SER A 118 -7.02 -23.12 10.51
N LYS A 119 -5.99 -23.49 11.30
CA LYS A 119 -5.39 -22.62 12.32
C LYS A 119 -4.29 -21.72 11.76
N LEU A 120 -3.79 -22.00 10.57
CA LEU A 120 -2.72 -21.24 9.94
C LEU A 120 -3.31 -20.29 8.90
N PRO A 121 -2.87 -19.02 8.86
CA PRO A 121 -3.30 -18.08 7.83
C PRO A 121 -2.95 -18.60 6.43
N GLU A 122 -3.95 -18.77 5.57
CA GLU A 122 -3.80 -19.29 4.22
C GLU A 122 -2.90 -18.40 3.35
N ALA A 123 -2.94 -17.09 3.56
CA ALA A 123 -2.09 -16.13 2.86
C ALA A 123 -0.60 -16.34 3.19
N LEU A 124 -0.27 -16.63 4.46
CA LEU A 124 1.11 -16.91 4.88
C LEU A 124 1.63 -18.18 4.19
N ILE A 125 0.82 -19.23 4.18
CA ILE A 125 1.18 -20.50 3.54
C ILE A 125 1.35 -20.33 2.04
N GLY A 126 0.44 -19.61 1.38
CA GLY A 126 0.54 -19.29 -0.04
C GLY A 126 1.86 -18.59 -0.38
N ILE A 127 2.22 -17.54 0.36
CA ILE A 127 3.47 -16.81 0.16
C ILE A 127 4.68 -17.72 0.35
N LEU A 128 4.72 -18.51 1.43
CA LEU A 128 5.86 -19.39 1.71
C LEU A 128 6.05 -20.46 0.63
N ILE A 129 4.98 -21.12 0.20
CA ILE A 129 5.04 -22.19 -0.81
C ILE A 129 5.48 -21.61 -2.15
N VAL A 130 4.85 -20.53 -2.62
CA VAL A 130 5.15 -19.95 -3.93
C VAL A 130 6.56 -19.36 -3.95
N SER A 131 6.98 -18.72 -2.86
CA SER A 131 8.35 -18.21 -2.72
C SER A 131 9.38 -19.35 -2.74
N ALA A 132 9.11 -20.46 -2.05
CA ALA A 132 9.98 -21.64 -2.09
C ALA A 132 10.08 -22.22 -3.51
N ILE A 133 8.95 -22.34 -4.23
CA ILE A 133 8.94 -22.84 -5.61
C ILE A 133 9.78 -21.94 -6.53
N VAL A 134 9.62 -20.62 -6.44
CA VAL A 134 10.37 -19.67 -7.27
C VAL A 134 11.86 -19.73 -6.97
N ILE A 135 12.24 -19.74 -5.69
CA ILE A 135 13.66 -19.74 -5.26
C ILE A 135 14.35 -21.07 -5.63
N PHE A 136 13.75 -22.21 -5.29
CA PHE A 136 14.37 -23.51 -5.55
C PHE A 136 14.25 -23.95 -7.02
N GLY A 137 13.20 -23.52 -7.71
CA GLY A 137 13.01 -23.75 -9.14
C GLY A 137 13.83 -22.80 -10.03
N ASN A 138 14.51 -21.81 -9.44
CA ASN A 138 15.26 -20.76 -10.13
C ASN A 138 14.44 -20.12 -11.27
N LEU A 139 13.16 -19.84 -10.99
CA LEU A 139 12.22 -19.32 -11.99
C LEU A 139 12.45 -17.81 -12.15
N GLU A 140 12.66 -17.37 -13.38
CA GLU A 140 12.85 -15.95 -13.71
C GLU A 140 11.50 -15.22 -13.73
N VAL A 141 11.04 -14.79 -12.55
CA VAL A 141 9.83 -13.98 -12.38
C VAL A 141 10.12 -12.65 -11.72
N ALA A 142 9.29 -11.66 -12.03
CA ALA A 142 9.30 -10.40 -11.32
C ALA A 142 9.00 -10.64 -9.83
N THR A 143 9.95 -10.27 -8.98
CA THR A 143 9.81 -10.30 -7.52
C THR A 143 9.57 -8.90 -7.00
N VAL A 144 9.09 -8.78 -5.76
CA VAL A 144 8.95 -7.46 -5.10
C VAL A 144 10.29 -6.69 -5.12
N GLY A 145 11.41 -7.40 -4.96
CA GLY A 145 12.74 -6.81 -5.01
C GLY A 145 13.15 -6.29 -6.39
N SER A 146 12.89 -7.06 -7.46
CA SER A 146 13.20 -6.62 -8.83
C SER A 146 12.29 -5.48 -9.27
N PHE A 147 11.00 -5.54 -8.93
CA PHE A 147 10.02 -4.50 -9.24
C PHE A 147 10.41 -3.15 -8.63
N ILE A 148 10.87 -3.12 -7.38
CA ILE A 148 11.34 -1.88 -6.74
C ILE A 148 12.60 -1.34 -7.42
N ARG A 149 13.51 -2.20 -7.86
CA ARG A 149 14.73 -1.79 -8.57
C ARG A 149 14.44 -1.24 -9.96
N GLU A 150 13.55 -1.89 -10.71
CA GLU A 150 13.09 -1.43 -12.02
C GLU A 150 12.36 -0.08 -11.94
N GLY A 151 11.63 0.15 -10.84
CA GLY A 151 11.00 1.44 -10.54
C GLY A 151 11.96 2.56 -10.08
N GLY A 152 13.28 2.34 -10.12
CA GLY A 152 14.29 3.33 -9.72
C GLY A 152 14.63 3.34 -8.22
N GLY A 153 14.15 2.37 -7.44
CA GLY A 153 14.47 2.22 -6.03
C GLY A 153 15.71 1.36 -5.77
N GLU A 154 16.34 1.51 -4.60
CA GLU A 154 17.53 0.72 -4.24
C GLU A 154 17.22 -0.71 -3.73
N GLY A 155 15.96 -1.14 -3.80
CA GLY A 155 15.44 -2.39 -3.22
C GLY A 155 14.97 -2.24 -1.76
N LEU A 156 14.51 -3.35 -1.17
CA LEU A 156 14.08 -3.39 0.24
C LEU A 156 15.30 -3.40 1.15
N LYS A 157 15.73 -2.22 1.64
CA LYS A 157 16.74 -2.11 2.70
C LYS A 157 16.06 -2.18 4.06
N GLY A 158 16.30 -3.25 4.81
CA GLY A 158 15.90 -3.32 6.21
C GLY A 158 16.75 -2.36 7.04
N GLY A 159 16.10 -1.47 7.79
CA GLY A 159 16.76 -0.49 8.64
C GLY A 159 15.90 -0.17 9.86
N LEU A 160 16.54 0.35 10.91
CA LEU A 160 15.82 0.92 12.03
C LEU A 160 15.20 2.25 11.61
N PRO A 161 14.00 2.60 12.10
CA PRO A 161 13.39 3.89 11.82
C PRO A 161 14.29 5.00 12.34
N THR A 162 14.75 5.87 11.45
CA THR A 162 15.50 7.07 11.79
C THR A 162 14.54 8.25 11.86
N PHE A 163 14.76 9.16 12.81
CA PHE A 163 14.01 10.40 12.85
C PHE A 163 14.37 11.26 11.63
N GLN A 164 13.37 11.56 10.80
CA GLN A 164 13.50 12.36 9.58
C GLN A 164 13.36 13.85 9.91
N TRP A 165 14.42 14.46 10.45
CA TRP A 165 14.43 15.90 10.74
C TRP A 165 14.38 16.77 9.48
N ASP A 166 14.77 16.22 8.33
CA ASP A 166 14.78 16.90 7.05
C ASP A 166 13.38 17.34 6.58
N ILE A 167 12.31 16.78 7.15
CA ILE A 167 10.93 17.26 6.92
C ILE A 167 10.83 18.76 7.20
N PHE A 168 11.43 19.25 8.29
CA PHE A 168 11.33 20.65 8.70
C PHE A 168 12.16 21.61 7.83
N ASN A 169 13.10 21.06 7.06
CA ASN A 169 13.94 21.83 6.13
C ASN A 169 13.41 21.76 4.70
N LYS A 170 12.89 20.60 4.29
CA LYS A 170 12.44 20.31 2.92
C LYS A 170 11.00 20.73 2.67
N VAL A 171 10.12 20.63 3.66
CA VAL A 171 8.71 21.02 3.53
C VAL A 171 8.52 22.39 4.16
N PRO A 172 8.34 23.46 3.36
CA PRO A 172 8.13 24.79 3.91
C PRO A 172 6.76 24.85 4.61
N PHE A 173 6.71 25.35 5.85
CA PHE A 173 5.46 25.55 6.59
C PHE A 173 4.74 26.80 6.12
N THR A 174 4.21 26.74 4.89
CA THR A 174 3.43 27.82 4.28
C THR A 174 1.96 27.46 4.22
N TRP A 175 1.13 28.46 3.96
CA TRP A 175 -0.31 28.27 3.72
C TRP A 175 -0.59 27.37 2.52
N GLU A 176 0.29 27.42 1.52
CA GLU A 176 0.23 26.57 0.32
C GLU A 176 0.43 25.09 0.67
N THR A 177 1.45 24.78 1.47
CA THR A 177 1.67 23.42 1.99
C THR A 177 0.45 22.91 2.76
N LEU A 178 -0.10 23.72 3.68
CA LEU A 178 -1.29 23.33 4.46
C LEU A 178 -2.51 23.10 3.58
N ARG A 179 -2.71 23.93 2.54
CA ARG A 179 -3.80 23.77 1.59
C ARG A 179 -3.62 22.53 0.71
N PHE A 180 -2.38 22.17 0.41
CA PHE A 180 -2.04 20.97 -0.34
C PHE A 180 -2.24 19.69 0.48
N ILE A 181 -1.67 19.60 1.68
CA ILE A 181 -1.76 18.39 2.51
C ILE A 181 -3.12 18.23 3.22
N GLY A 182 -3.83 19.34 3.48
CA GLY A 182 -5.06 19.36 4.26
C GLY A 182 -6.17 18.43 3.75
N PRO A 183 -6.48 18.38 2.44
CA PRO A 183 -7.48 17.45 1.89
C PRO A 183 -7.13 15.96 2.06
N TYR A 184 -5.86 15.64 2.29
CA TYR A 184 -5.36 14.28 2.45
C TYR A 184 -5.23 13.85 3.93
N ALA A 185 -5.33 14.80 4.87
CA ALA A 185 -5.17 14.62 6.31
C ALA A 185 -6.52 14.51 7.05
#